data_AF-A0A6P0SYS7-F1
#
_entry.id   AF-A0A6P0SYS7-F1
#
_cell.length_a   1.000
_cell.length_b   1.000
_cell.length_c   1.000
_cell.angle_alpha   90.00
_cell.angle_beta   90.00
_cell.angle_gamma   90.00
#
_symmetry.space_group_name_H-M   'P 1'
#
loop_
_entity.id
_entity.type
_entity.pdbx_description
1 polymer ?
#
loop_
_entity_poly.entity_id
_entity_poly.type
_entity_poly.pdbx_seq_one_letter_code
_entity_poly.pdbx_strand_id
1 'polypeptide(L)'
;MFNYLILSLNNIATSKVGLDIILNPFELYTLPLDEWITAVVNFLVDNFRPFFQAISLPITWTLEGIQSLFLSIPPLIFLVIMGLIVWQIAGGKIAIYSLIALTLIGFFGAWEQAMTTLALVVTAVV
;
A
#
# COMPACT_ATOMS: atom_id res chain seq x y z
N MET A 1 37.21 20.68 -55.00
CA MET A 1 37.26 21.33 -53.67
C MET A 1 35.94 21.17 -52.90
N PHE A 2 34.79 21.53 -53.49
CA PHE A 2 33.46 21.39 -52.87
C PHE A 2 33.07 19.93 -52.52
N ASN A 3 33.48 18.95 -53.35
CA ASN A 3 33.17 17.53 -53.14
C ASN A 3 33.88 16.89 -51.92
N TYR A 4 35.03 17.44 -51.50
CA TYR A 4 35.75 16.97 -50.31
C TYR A 4 35.11 17.47 -49.00
N LEU A 5 34.45 18.63 -49.05
CA LEU A 5 33.66 19.16 -47.92
C LEU A 5 32.40 18.33 -47.67
N ILE A 6 31.73 17.84 -48.73
CA ILE A 6 30.58 16.92 -48.61
C ILE A 6 31.00 15.54 -48.08
N LEU A 7 32.17 15.02 -48.50
CA LEU A 7 32.70 13.74 -48.01
C LEU A 7 33.17 13.82 -46.54
N SER A 8 33.66 14.99 -46.10
CA SER A 8 34.01 15.26 -44.70
C SER A 8 32.75 15.42 -43.82
N LEU A 9 31.71 16.12 -44.31
CA LEU A 9 30.41 16.21 -43.61
C LEU A 9 29.68 14.87 -43.50
N ASN A 10 29.81 13.98 -44.49
CA ASN A 10 29.27 12.61 -44.42
C ASN A 10 29.99 11.75 -43.37
N ASN A 11 31.32 11.91 -43.23
CA ASN A 11 32.08 11.23 -42.16
C ASN A 11 31.79 11.79 -40.76
N ILE A 12 31.47 13.08 -40.64
CA ILE A 12 31.05 13.70 -39.37
C ILE A 12 29.62 13.24 -38.98
N ALA A 13 28.75 12.92 -39.94
CA ALA A 13 27.46 12.28 -39.67
C ALA A 13 27.59 10.82 -39.16
N THR A 14 28.64 10.10 -39.58
CA THR A 14 28.99 8.77 -39.05
C THR A 14 29.49 8.81 -37.60
N SER A 15 30.02 9.94 -37.11
CA SER A 15 30.47 10.03 -35.70
C SER A 15 29.30 10.08 -34.71
N LYS A 16 28.08 10.44 -35.15
CA LYS A 16 26.87 10.30 -34.34
C LYS A 16 26.48 8.83 -34.20
N VAL A 17 26.45 8.11 -35.31
CA VAL A 17 26.22 6.64 -35.34
C VAL A 17 27.20 5.89 -34.43
N GLY A 18 28.47 6.30 -34.39
CA GLY A 18 29.47 5.72 -33.47
C GLY A 18 29.27 6.10 -32.00
N LEU A 19 28.77 7.31 -31.72
CA LEU A 19 28.43 7.75 -30.35
C LEU A 19 27.15 7.08 -29.84
N ASP A 20 26.17 6.85 -30.72
CA ASP A 20 24.88 6.24 -30.41
C ASP A 20 25.04 4.76 -30.02
N ILE A 21 25.97 4.04 -30.68
CA ILE A 21 26.33 2.65 -30.35
C ILE A 21 27.04 2.52 -28.99
N ILE A 22 27.84 3.52 -28.59
CA ILE A 22 28.54 3.55 -27.29
C ILE A 22 27.63 4.07 -26.16
N LEU A 23 26.75 5.03 -26.46
CA LEU A 23 25.84 5.61 -25.47
C LEU A 23 24.62 4.72 -25.19
N ASN A 24 24.16 3.91 -26.15
CA ASN A 24 23.02 3.01 -25.97
C ASN A 24 23.30 1.57 -26.50
N PRO A 25 24.20 0.80 -25.87
CA PRO A 25 24.37 -0.63 -26.18
C PRO A 25 23.14 -1.48 -25.82
N PHE A 26 22.13 -0.89 -25.15
CA PHE A 26 20.90 -1.54 -24.70
C PHE A 26 19.77 -1.56 -25.74
N GLU A 27 19.87 -0.78 -26.83
CA GLU A 27 18.88 -0.84 -27.92
C GLU A 27 19.08 -2.06 -28.84
N LEU A 28 20.28 -2.63 -28.87
CA LEU A 28 20.60 -3.80 -29.72
C LEU A 28 20.38 -5.14 -29.00
N TYR A 29 20.32 -5.12 -27.67
CA TYR A 29 20.09 -6.29 -26.84
C TYR A 29 18.87 -6.04 -25.94
N THR A 30 17.73 -5.76 -26.58
CA THR A 30 16.44 -5.92 -25.92
C THR A 30 16.27 -7.41 -25.68
N LEU A 31 16.83 -7.90 -24.57
CA LEU A 31 16.32 -9.12 -23.95
C LEU A 31 14.80 -8.98 -24.00
N PRO A 32 14.04 -9.96 -24.52
CA PRO A 32 12.58 -9.89 -24.58
C PRO A 32 11.97 -10.04 -23.17
N LEU A 33 12.44 -9.23 -22.22
CA LEU A 33 11.94 -9.10 -20.86
C LEU A 33 10.49 -8.71 -20.88
N ASP A 34 10.11 -7.87 -21.83
CA ASP A 34 8.73 -7.45 -22.00
C ASP A 34 7.82 -8.64 -22.30
N GLU A 35 8.22 -9.56 -23.18
CA GLU A 35 7.41 -10.72 -23.54
C GLU A 35 7.33 -11.76 -22.42
N TRP A 36 8.45 -12.12 -21.77
CA TRP A 36 8.40 -13.10 -20.68
C TRP A 36 7.82 -12.53 -19.38
N ILE A 37 8.06 -11.27 -19.05
CA ILE A 37 7.42 -10.61 -17.90
C ILE A 37 5.93 -10.48 -18.17
N THR A 38 5.51 -10.07 -19.37
CA THR A 38 4.07 -9.99 -19.70
C THR A 38 3.43 -11.38 -19.66
N ALA A 39 4.09 -12.41 -20.18
CA ALA A 39 3.58 -13.79 -20.12
C ALA A 39 3.50 -14.32 -18.68
N VAL A 40 4.52 -14.08 -17.85
CA VAL A 40 4.53 -14.50 -16.44
C VAL A 40 3.52 -13.70 -15.61
N VAL A 41 3.40 -12.39 -15.81
CA VAL A 41 2.42 -11.54 -15.11
C VAL A 41 1.00 -11.92 -15.52
N ASN A 42 0.73 -12.16 -16.80
CA ASN A 42 -0.60 -12.62 -17.24
C ASN A 42 -0.93 -14.01 -16.67
N PHE A 43 0.02 -14.95 -16.70
CA PHE A 43 -0.14 -16.26 -16.05
C PHE A 43 -0.38 -16.12 -14.54
N LEU A 44 0.34 -15.22 -13.87
CA LEU A 44 0.23 -15.01 -12.43
C LEU A 44 -1.07 -14.30 -12.06
N VAL A 45 -1.50 -13.30 -12.85
CA VAL A 45 -2.78 -12.61 -12.64
C VAL A 45 -3.95 -13.55 -12.91
N ASP A 46 -3.93 -14.34 -13.98
CA ASP A 46 -5.04 -15.24 -14.32
C ASP A 46 -5.17 -16.42 -13.34
N ASN A 47 -4.04 -17.01 -12.92
CA ASN A 47 -4.04 -18.17 -12.02
C ASN A 47 -4.03 -17.79 -10.54
N PHE A 48 -3.39 -16.68 -10.15
CA PHE A 48 -3.29 -16.26 -8.75
C PHE A 48 -4.27 -15.15 -8.36
N ARG A 49 -5.05 -14.53 -9.25
CA ARG A 49 -6.21 -13.69 -8.85
C ARG A 49 -7.09 -14.38 -7.81
N PRO A 50 -7.60 -15.60 -8.06
CA PRO A 50 -8.43 -16.30 -7.06
C PRO A 50 -7.64 -16.65 -5.80
N PHE A 51 -6.33 -16.92 -5.91
CA PHE A 51 -5.45 -17.19 -4.77
C PHE A 51 -5.23 -15.96 -3.87
N PHE A 52 -4.89 -14.79 -4.44
CA PHE A 52 -4.72 -13.54 -3.70
C PHE A 52 -6.04 -13.05 -3.11
N GLN A 53 -7.16 -13.26 -3.82
CA GLN A 53 -8.50 -13.04 -3.28
C GLN A 53 -8.79 -13.99 -2.11
N ALA A 54 -8.47 -15.28 -2.24
CA ALA A 54 -8.67 -16.26 -1.18
C ALA A 54 -7.86 -15.97 0.08
N ILE A 55 -6.65 -15.40 -0.03
CA ILE A 55 -5.85 -14.95 1.13
C ILE A 55 -6.42 -13.66 1.73
N SER A 56 -7.00 -12.79 0.92
CA SER A 56 -7.60 -11.54 1.37
C SER A 56 -8.93 -11.76 2.10
N LEU A 57 -9.71 -12.77 1.70
CA LEU A 57 -10.99 -13.12 2.33
C LEU A 57 -10.92 -13.28 3.86
N PRO A 58 -10.04 -14.10 4.45
CA PRO A 58 -9.97 -14.27 5.90
C PRO A 58 -9.53 -12.98 6.60
N ILE A 59 -8.65 -12.18 5.99
CA ILE A 59 -8.21 -10.89 6.54
C ILE A 59 -9.40 -9.93 6.61
N THR A 60 -10.12 -9.77 5.48
CA THR A 60 -11.30 -8.90 5.39
C THR A 60 -12.43 -9.38 6.31
N TRP A 61 -12.72 -10.68 6.36
CA TRP A 61 -13.74 -11.24 7.24
C TRP A 61 -13.42 -11.05 8.72
N THR A 62 -12.16 -11.22 9.11
CA THR A 62 -11.75 -11.01 10.52
C THR A 62 -11.87 -9.53 10.87
N LEU A 63 -11.39 -8.66 9.98
CA LEU A 63 -11.46 -7.22 10.16
C LEU A 63 -12.90 -6.72 10.25
N GLU A 64 -13.76 -7.08 9.29
CA GLU A 64 -15.17 -6.71 9.27
C GLU A 64 -15.93 -7.32 10.46
N GLY A 65 -15.59 -8.54 10.85
CA GLY A 65 -16.15 -9.20 12.03
C GLY A 65 -15.86 -8.42 13.31
N ILE A 66 -14.60 -8.08 13.57
CA ILE A 66 -14.22 -7.33 14.78
C ILE A 66 -14.73 -5.89 14.71
N GLN A 67 -14.64 -5.24 13.54
CA GLN A 67 -15.15 -3.89 13.34
C GLN A 67 -16.66 -3.83 13.58
N SER A 68 -17.43 -4.76 13.02
CA SER A 68 -18.89 -4.81 13.23
C SER A 68 -19.25 -5.09 14.69
N LEU A 69 -18.49 -5.94 15.40
CA LEU A 69 -18.66 -6.12 16.84
C LEU A 69 -18.45 -4.81 17.61
N PHE A 70 -17.39 -4.07 17.32
CA PHE A 70 -17.10 -2.80 17.98
C PHE A 70 -18.12 -1.71 17.63
N LEU A 71 -18.52 -1.61 16.35
CA LEU A 71 -19.50 -0.61 15.89
C LEU A 71 -20.94 -0.92 16.31
N SER A 72 -21.26 -2.20 16.56
CA SER A 72 -22.58 -2.59 17.08
C SER A 72 -22.83 -2.06 18.50
N ILE A 73 -21.77 -1.73 19.24
CA ILE A 73 -21.86 -1.17 20.58
C ILE A 73 -22.07 0.34 20.47
N PRO A 74 -23.16 0.90 21.03
CA PRO A 74 -23.36 2.34 21.08
C PRO A 74 -22.16 3.08 21.69
N PRO A 75 -21.74 4.24 21.14
CA PRO A 75 -20.52 4.93 21.57
C PRO A 75 -20.43 5.23 23.07
N LEU A 76 -21.57 5.57 23.69
CA LEU A 76 -21.68 5.81 25.13
C LEU A 76 -21.33 4.57 25.97
N ILE A 77 -21.81 3.40 25.56
CA ILE A 77 -21.56 2.13 26.27
C ILE A 77 -20.08 1.79 26.14
N PHE A 78 -19.51 1.94 24.95
CA PHE A 78 -18.10 1.67 24.70
C PHE A 78 -17.19 2.59 25.52
N LEU A 79 -17.50 3.89 25.61
CA LEU A 79 -16.76 4.84 26.46
C LEU A 79 -16.71 4.38 27.92
N VAL A 80 -17.84 3.96 28.48
CA VAL A 80 -17.90 3.49 29.88
C VAL A 80 -17.07 2.22 30.07
N ILE A 81 -17.20 1.24 29.16
CA ILE A 81 -16.43 -0.01 29.22
C ILE A 81 -14.93 0.27 29.11
N MET A 82 -14.51 1.06 28.13
CA MET A 82 -13.10 1.43 27.97
C MET A 82 -12.57 2.21 29.16
N GLY A 83 -13.37 3.13 29.72
CA GLY A 83 -13.03 3.84 30.94
C GLY A 83 -12.76 2.89 32.11
N LEU A 84 -13.61 1.87 32.29
CA LEU A 84 -13.43 0.85 33.33
C LEU A 84 -12.19 -0.03 33.09
N ILE A 85 -11.95 -0.46 31.85
CA ILE A 85 -10.78 -1.26 31.49
C ILE A 85 -9.48 -0.48 31.74
N VAL A 86 -9.40 0.76 31.24
CA VAL A 86 -8.24 1.63 31.45
C VAL A 86 -8.04 1.91 32.93
N TRP A 87 -9.13 2.12 33.68
CA TRP A 87 -9.06 2.30 35.12
C TRP A 87 -8.44 1.10 35.82
N GLN A 88 -8.78 -0.12 35.42
CA GLN A 88 -8.20 -1.35 36.00
C GLN A 88 -6.72 -1.55 35.66
N ILE A 89 -6.30 -1.21 34.44
CA ILE A 89 -4.92 -1.49 33.98
C ILE A 89 -3.96 -0.36 34.37
N ALA A 90 -4.39 0.89 34.24
CA ALA A 90 -3.53 2.07 34.28
C ALA A 90 -3.88 3.06 35.42
N GLY A 91 -4.95 2.79 36.18
CA GLY A 91 -5.38 3.60 37.32
C GLY A 91 -6.25 4.82 36.95
N GLY A 92 -6.74 5.52 37.99
CA GLY A 92 -7.77 6.57 37.86
C GLY A 92 -7.35 7.80 37.06
N LYS A 93 -6.10 8.22 37.17
CA LYS A 93 -5.60 9.41 36.46
C LYS A 93 -5.58 9.18 34.94
N ILE A 94 -5.08 8.02 34.50
CA ILE A 94 -4.97 7.67 33.08
C ILE A 94 -6.36 7.42 32.47
N ALA A 95 -7.29 6.85 33.24
CA ALA A 95 -8.68 6.66 32.81
C ALA A 95 -9.38 7.97 32.44
N ILE A 96 -9.22 9.04 33.24
CA ILE A 96 -9.79 10.36 32.93
C ILE A 96 -9.23 10.91 31.60
N TYR A 97 -7.91 10.84 31.40
CA TYR A 97 -7.30 11.38 30.18
C TYR A 97 -7.74 10.60 28.94
N SER A 98 -7.81 9.27 29.03
CA SER A 98 -8.29 8.41 27.95
C SER A 98 -9.76 8.67 27.59
N LEU A 99 -10.63 8.81 28.60
CA LEU A 99 -12.05 9.13 28.40
C LEU A 99 -12.26 10.47 27.70
N ILE A 100 -11.50 11.50 28.11
CA ILE A 100 -11.55 12.82 27.48
C ILE A 100 -11.10 12.71 26.02
N ALA A 101 -9.99 12.02 25.75
CA ALA A 101 -9.49 11.82 24.38
C ALA A 101 -10.48 11.06 23.49
N LEU A 102 -11.03 9.93 23.97
CA LEU A 102 -12.01 9.15 23.22
C LEU A 102 -13.30 9.93 22.96
N THR A 103 -13.74 10.73 23.95
CA THR A 103 -14.92 11.59 23.79
C THR A 103 -14.68 12.67 22.73
N LEU A 104 -13.49 13.28 22.73
CA LEU A 104 -13.11 14.26 21.69
C LEU A 104 -13.11 13.62 20.30
N ILE A 105 -12.54 12.42 20.14
CA ILE A 105 -12.56 11.68 18.87
C ILE A 105 -14.01 11.43 18.39
N GLY A 106 -14.90 11.07 19.32
CA GLY A 106 -16.33 10.92 19.04
C GLY A 106 -16.97 12.23 18.54
N PHE A 107 -16.65 13.37 19.17
CA PHE A 107 -17.15 14.68 18.74
C PHE A 107 -16.63 15.10 17.36
N PHE A 108 -15.44 14.68 16.95
CA PHE A 108 -14.92 14.90 15.60
C PHE A 108 -15.56 13.99 14.54
N GLY A 109 -16.47 13.10 14.92
CA GLY A 109 -17.07 12.12 14.01
C GLY A 109 -16.10 11.01 13.58
N ALA A 110 -14.92 10.94 14.20
CA ALA A 110 -13.87 9.99 13.86
C ALA A 110 -14.01 8.65 14.61
N TRP A 111 -15.23 8.34 15.08
CA TRP A 111 -15.50 7.18 15.93
C TRP A 111 -15.22 5.87 15.18
N GLU A 112 -15.74 5.74 13.96
CA GLU A 112 -15.57 4.50 13.19
C GLU A 112 -14.10 4.23 12.87
N GLN A 113 -13.35 5.26 12.49
CA GLN A 113 -11.93 5.14 12.19
C GLN A 113 -11.14 4.70 13.44
N ALA A 114 -11.49 5.23 14.61
CA ALA A 114 -10.87 4.81 15.88
C ALA A 114 -11.20 3.35 16.23
N MET A 115 -12.42 2.88 15.97
CA MET A 115 -12.76 1.47 16.18
C MET A 115 -12.01 0.56 15.20
N THR A 116 -11.84 0.97 13.93
CA THR A 116 -11.06 0.20 12.95
C THR A 116 -9.59 0.06 13.35
N THR A 117 -8.96 1.10 13.89
CA THR A 117 -7.56 0.98 14.36
C THR A 117 -7.43 0.06 15.57
N LEU A 118 -8.36 0.12 16.53
CA LEU A 118 -8.42 -0.83 17.64
C LEU A 118 -8.65 -2.27 17.15
N ALA A 119 -9.56 -2.46 16.20
CA ALA A 119 -9.83 -3.77 15.59
C ALA A 119 -8.59 -4.34 14.90
N LEU A 120 -7.85 -3.50 14.16
CA LEU A 120 -6.60 -3.90 13.52
C LEU A 120 -5.53 -4.34 14.52
N VAL A 121 -5.36 -3.60 15.62
CA VAL A 121 -4.41 -3.96 16.69
C VAL A 121 -4.80 -5.30 17.34
N VAL A 122 -6.09 -5.52 17.58
CA VAL A 122 -6.58 -6.80 18.14
C VAL A 122 -6.41 -7.94 17.14
N THR A 123 -6.74 -7.71 15.87
CA THR A 123 -6.59 -8.72 14.79
C THR A 123 -5.14 -9.11 14.61
N ALA A 124 -4.20 -8.17 14.74
CA ALA A 124 -2.77 -8.45 14.59
C ALA A 124 -2.17 -9.31 15.71
N VAL A 125 -2.85 -9.40 16.86
CA VAL A 125 -2.43 -10.22 18.01
C VAL A 125 -2.92 -11.67 17.90
N VAL A 126 -3.96 -11.92 17.10
CA VAL A 126 -4.57 -13.23 16.89
C VAL A 126 -3.94 -13.92 15.68
#